data_AF-A0A3A0BSI1-F1
#
_entry.id   AF-A0A3A0BSI1-F1
#
_cell.length_a   1.000
_cell.length_b   1.000
_cell.length_c   1.000
_cell.angle_alpha   90.00
_cell.angle_beta   90.00
_cell.angle_gamma   90.00
#
_symmetry.space_group_name_H-M   'P 1'
#
loop_
_entity.id
_entity.type
_entity.pdbx_description
1 polymer ?
#
loop_
_entity_poly.entity_id
_entity_poly.type
_entity_poly.pdbx_seq_one_letter_code
_entity_poly.pdbx_strand_id
1 'polypeptide(L)'
;MLLPSPEEGDRFPLGIRRQIDYGERHIDLAAGDMLVFYTDGIVDMMNGESEPYSFDRFRASVHRHAREPGNGIIHELINDAEKFSGSRDHSDDITLLVAKFEGMPSPVRDEPENGKPASTAFVENRGEVRLSIPSQPGYEKMAMEAAAELAQMLGFRAERVEDLRTAVAEACLNAIEHGNKLNQMNRLDVLLKPAANSLTVQVIDNGSGFALKPQHEISLERKISGEESTRGLGLFLIEKLMDHVEYKVLPELGHVTTLRMDKN
;
A
#
# COMPACT_ATOMS: atom_id res chain seq x y z
N MET A 1 9.75 -6.03 -21.39
CA MET A 1 9.59 -7.29 -22.16
C MET A 1 8.20 -7.84 -21.86
N LEU A 2 7.50 -8.44 -22.84
CA LEU A 2 6.27 -9.18 -22.51
C LEU A 2 6.66 -10.53 -21.93
N LEU A 3 5.98 -10.95 -20.87
CA LEU A 3 6.10 -12.32 -20.41
C LEU A 3 5.52 -13.27 -21.49
N PRO A 4 6.11 -14.45 -21.68
CA PRO A 4 5.64 -15.41 -22.68
C PRO A 4 4.17 -15.77 -22.43
N SER A 5 3.46 -16.14 -23.51
CA SER A 5 2.03 -16.49 -23.42
C SER A 5 1.77 -17.61 -22.41
N PRO A 6 0.69 -17.55 -21.62
CA PRO A 6 0.35 -18.59 -20.64
C PRO A 6 0.16 -19.96 -21.31
N GLU A 7 0.50 -21.02 -20.57
CA GLU A 7 0.24 -22.40 -20.99
C GLU A 7 -1.28 -22.67 -21.05
N GLU A 8 -1.69 -23.79 -21.64
CA GLU A 8 -3.10 -24.05 -21.94
C GLU A 8 -3.98 -24.15 -20.66
N GLY A 9 -3.41 -24.59 -19.54
CA GLY A 9 -4.07 -24.64 -18.23
C GLY A 9 -4.32 -23.27 -17.60
N ASP A 10 -3.38 -22.32 -17.79
CA ASP A 10 -3.39 -20.99 -17.18
C ASP A 10 -4.43 -20.04 -17.78
N ARG A 11 -5.11 -20.46 -18.86
CA ARG A 11 -6.16 -19.66 -19.53
C ARG A 11 -7.52 -19.78 -18.88
N PHE A 12 -7.68 -20.69 -17.91
CA PHE A 12 -8.97 -20.97 -17.29
C PHE A 12 -9.01 -20.48 -15.84
N PRO A 13 -10.03 -19.70 -15.46
CA PRO A 13 -10.28 -19.37 -14.07
C PRO A 13 -10.44 -20.63 -13.20
N LEU A 14 -10.13 -20.46 -11.91
CA LEU A 14 -10.34 -21.51 -10.90
C LEU A 14 -11.78 -22.02 -10.94
N GLY A 15 -11.94 -23.35 -10.84
CA GLY A 15 -13.25 -24.01 -10.77
C GLY A 15 -13.91 -24.33 -12.11
N ILE A 16 -13.36 -23.89 -13.25
CA ILE A 16 -13.89 -24.24 -14.59
C ILE A 16 -13.61 -25.71 -14.94
N ARG A 17 -12.48 -26.28 -14.52
CA ARG A 17 -12.20 -27.71 -14.63
C ARG A 17 -11.71 -28.26 -13.29
N ARG A 18 -12.06 -29.52 -13.03
CA ARG A 18 -11.75 -30.22 -11.76
C ARG A 18 -10.26 -30.52 -11.57
N GLN A 19 -9.51 -30.62 -12.66
CA GLN A 19 -8.07 -30.86 -12.66
C GLN A 19 -7.46 -29.91 -13.69
N ILE A 20 -6.80 -28.87 -13.21
CA ILE A 20 -5.97 -27.94 -13.99
C ILE A 20 -4.66 -27.87 -13.24
N ASP A 21 -3.57 -28.15 -13.95
CA ASP A 21 -2.24 -27.81 -13.49
C ASP A 21 -1.97 -26.37 -13.92
N TYR A 22 -1.76 -25.50 -12.93
CA TYR A 22 -1.37 -24.12 -13.17
C TYR A 22 0.15 -24.05 -13.26
N GLY A 23 0.66 -23.48 -14.34
CA GLY A 23 2.08 -23.33 -14.57
C GLY A 23 2.68 -22.26 -13.66
N GLU A 24 3.90 -22.50 -13.18
CA GLU A 24 4.72 -21.47 -12.55
C GLU A 24 5.83 -21.03 -13.52
N ARG A 25 6.16 -19.73 -13.50
CA ARG A 25 7.29 -19.20 -14.26
C ARG A 25 8.16 -18.30 -13.39
N HIS A 26 9.46 -18.50 -13.55
CA HIS A 26 10.48 -17.68 -12.94
C HIS A 26 11.10 -16.75 -13.98
N ILE A 27 11.31 -15.50 -13.59
CA ILE A 27 11.97 -14.47 -14.41
C ILE A 27 13.04 -13.83 -13.54
N ASP A 28 14.26 -13.77 -14.06
CA ASP A 28 15.34 -13.01 -13.42
C ASP A 28 15.13 -11.52 -13.64
N LEU A 29 15.17 -10.74 -12.57
CA LEU A 29 15.06 -9.28 -12.62
C LEU A 29 16.44 -8.65 -12.49
N ALA A 30 16.73 -7.68 -13.35
CA ALA A 30 17.89 -6.80 -13.24
C ALA A 30 17.52 -5.49 -12.55
N ALA A 31 18.50 -4.84 -11.90
CA ALA A 31 18.28 -3.52 -11.32
C ALA A 31 17.72 -2.54 -12.37
N GLY A 32 16.60 -1.88 -12.05
CA GLY A 32 15.83 -1.04 -12.95
C GLY A 32 14.64 -1.73 -13.64
N ASP A 33 14.50 -3.05 -13.52
CA ASP A 33 13.35 -3.78 -14.08
C ASP A 33 12.06 -3.48 -13.31
N MET A 34 10.94 -3.60 -14.02
CA MET A 34 9.61 -3.29 -13.51
C MET A 34 8.61 -4.38 -13.87
N LEU A 35 7.87 -4.84 -12.86
CA LEU A 35 6.70 -5.68 -13.01
C LEU A 35 5.44 -4.85 -12.80
N VAL A 36 4.48 -4.99 -13.70
CA VAL A 36 3.17 -4.34 -13.62
C VAL A 36 2.11 -5.44 -13.70
N PHE A 37 1.37 -5.64 -12.62
CA PHE A 37 0.20 -6.49 -12.56
C PHE A 37 -1.04 -5.60 -12.63
N TYR A 38 -2.04 -6.03 -13.38
CA TYR A 38 -3.24 -5.25 -13.63
C TYR A 38 -4.46 -6.16 -13.78
N THR A 39 -5.64 -5.62 -13.47
CA THR A 39 -6.95 -6.19 -13.87
C THR A 39 -7.44 -5.54 -15.17
N ASP A 40 -8.31 -6.22 -15.90
CA ASP A 40 -8.90 -5.78 -17.16
C ASP A 40 -9.62 -4.42 -17.09
N GLY A 41 -10.14 -4.05 -15.91
CA GLY A 41 -10.80 -2.76 -15.68
C GLY A 41 -10.04 -1.51 -16.19
N ILE A 42 -8.70 -1.51 -16.23
CA ILE A 42 -7.94 -0.37 -16.80
C ILE A 42 -7.88 -0.38 -18.34
N VAL A 43 -7.74 -1.55 -18.96
CA VAL A 43 -7.60 -1.66 -20.42
C VAL A 43 -8.96 -1.62 -21.12
N ASP A 44 -10.02 -2.00 -20.42
CA ASP A 44 -11.39 -2.04 -20.94
C ASP A 44 -12.13 -0.70 -20.79
N MET A 45 -11.50 0.31 -20.16
CA MET A 45 -12.13 1.60 -19.98
C MET A 45 -12.43 2.29 -21.32
N MET A 46 -13.67 2.71 -21.51
CA MET A 46 -14.19 3.23 -22.77
C MET A 46 -14.15 4.76 -22.82
N ASN A 47 -13.86 5.32 -24.00
CA ASN A 47 -14.06 6.73 -24.28
C ASN A 47 -15.50 7.03 -24.74
N GLY A 48 -15.80 8.32 -25.00
CA GLY A 48 -17.12 8.76 -25.48
C GLY A 48 -17.54 8.19 -26.84
N GLU A 49 -16.62 7.58 -27.60
CA GLU A 49 -16.89 6.88 -28.87
C GLU A 49 -17.04 5.36 -28.69
N SER A 50 -17.05 4.87 -27.44
CA SER A 50 -17.05 3.44 -27.10
C SER A 50 -15.80 2.68 -27.59
N GLU A 51 -14.67 3.37 -27.73
CA GLU A 51 -13.37 2.73 -27.96
C GLU A 51 -12.69 2.40 -26.62
N PRO A 52 -12.15 1.18 -26.45
CA PRO A 52 -11.44 0.80 -25.23
C PRO A 52 -10.06 1.47 -25.18
N TYR A 53 -9.56 1.74 -23.98
CA TYR A 53 -8.20 2.24 -23.77
C TYR A 53 -7.17 1.29 -24.38
N SER A 54 -7.42 -0.01 -24.26
CA SER A 54 -6.67 -1.14 -24.81
C SER A 54 -5.29 -1.36 -24.18
N PHE A 55 -4.81 -2.59 -24.33
CA PHE A 55 -3.48 -2.98 -23.88
C PHE A 55 -2.35 -2.18 -24.53
N ASP A 56 -2.49 -1.77 -25.80
CA ASP A 56 -1.43 -1.04 -26.50
C ASP A 56 -1.20 0.36 -25.92
N ARG A 57 -2.27 1.10 -25.58
CA ARG A 57 -2.13 2.42 -24.95
C ARG A 57 -1.62 2.28 -23.51
N PHE A 58 -2.13 1.29 -22.76
CA PHE A 58 -1.64 1.00 -21.41
C PHE A 58 -0.14 0.68 -21.40
N ARG A 59 0.33 -0.19 -22.31
CA ARG A 59 1.75 -0.49 -22.47
C ARG A 59 2.58 0.76 -22.82
N ALA A 60 2.07 1.62 -23.72
CA ALA A 60 2.74 2.86 -24.08
C ALA A 60 2.85 3.81 -22.87
N SER A 61 1.81 3.88 -22.04
CA SER A 61 1.81 4.63 -20.78
C SER A 61 2.86 4.08 -19.80
N VAL A 62 2.88 2.77 -19.55
CA VAL A 62 3.91 2.11 -18.70
C VAL A 62 5.32 2.46 -19.16
N HIS A 63 5.61 2.40 -20.46
CA HIS A 63 6.93 2.77 -20.97
C HIS A 63 7.26 4.25 -20.78
N ARG A 64 6.28 5.15 -20.91
CA ARG A 64 6.46 6.58 -20.73
C ARG A 64 6.84 6.91 -19.28
N HIS A 65 6.15 6.30 -18.33
CA HIS A 65 6.29 6.59 -16.90
C HIS A 65 7.32 5.68 -16.19
N ALA A 66 7.91 4.71 -16.90
CA ALA A 66 8.81 3.72 -16.31
C ALA A 66 10.00 4.33 -15.53
N ARG A 67 10.55 5.43 -16.04
CA ARG A 67 11.74 6.11 -15.50
C ARG A 67 11.42 7.21 -14.48
N GLU A 68 10.15 7.45 -14.18
CA GLU A 68 9.80 8.47 -13.20
C GLU A 68 10.32 8.07 -11.81
N PRO A 69 11.01 8.98 -11.11
CA PRO A 69 11.48 8.74 -9.75
C PRO A 69 10.28 8.67 -8.81
N GLY A 70 10.23 7.62 -7.99
CA GLY A 70 9.20 7.44 -6.97
C GLY A 70 7.85 6.87 -7.45
N ASN A 71 6.86 7.09 -6.59
CA ASN A 71 5.49 6.56 -6.56
C ASN A 71 4.52 7.14 -7.61
N GLY A 72 4.98 8.03 -8.49
CA GLY A 72 4.12 8.73 -9.48
C GLY A 72 3.55 7.82 -10.57
N ILE A 73 4.19 6.69 -10.85
CA ILE A 73 3.82 5.84 -12.00
C ILE A 73 2.37 5.33 -11.92
N ILE A 74 1.90 4.82 -10.78
CA ILE A 74 0.52 4.30 -10.67
C ILE A 74 -0.49 5.42 -10.96
N HIS A 75 -0.25 6.60 -10.39
CA HIS A 75 -1.10 7.77 -10.61
C HIS A 75 -1.12 8.17 -12.09
N GLU A 76 0.03 8.23 -12.75
CA GLU A 76 0.08 8.61 -14.17
C GLU A 76 -0.54 7.55 -15.10
N LEU A 77 -0.39 6.26 -14.80
CA LEU A 77 -1.05 5.18 -15.54
C LEU A 77 -2.57 5.32 -15.51
N ILE A 78 -3.13 5.61 -14.33
CA ILE A 78 -4.58 5.83 -14.16
C ILE A 78 -4.99 7.13 -14.85
N ASN A 79 -4.24 8.21 -14.65
CA ASN A 79 -4.51 9.53 -15.21
C ASN A 79 -4.54 9.51 -16.74
N ASP A 80 -3.64 8.77 -17.38
CA ASP A 80 -3.65 8.58 -18.83
C ASP A 80 -4.90 7.85 -19.33
N ALA A 81 -5.33 6.83 -18.59
CA ALA A 81 -6.53 6.09 -18.93
C ALA A 81 -7.77 6.99 -18.75
N GLU A 82 -7.87 7.73 -17.64
CA GLU A 82 -8.99 8.67 -17.36
C GLU A 82 -9.05 9.82 -18.38
N LYS A 83 -7.89 10.36 -18.77
CA LYS A 83 -7.82 11.37 -19.85
C LYS A 83 -8.33 10.83 -21.17
N PHE A 84 -8.04 9.56 -21.47
CA PHE A 84 -8.54 8.92 -22.67
C PHE A 84 -10.05 8.66 -22.61
N SER A 85 -10.55 8.14 -21.49
CA SER A 85 -11.97 7.84 -21.33
C SER A 85 -12.82 9.13 -21.32
N GLY A 86 -12.23 10.25 -20.89
CA GLY A 86 -12.93 11.51 -20.69
C GLY A 86 -13.85 11.48 -19.47
N SER A 87 -13.73 10.45 -18.62
CA SER A 87 -14.54 10.25 -17.43
C SER A 87 -13.71 9.66 -16.30
N ARG A 88 -14.07 10.00 -15.07
CA ARG A 88 -13.57 9.31 -13.88
C ARG A 88 -14.49 8.18 -13.42
N ASP A 89 -15.65 8.02 -14.03
CA ASP A 89 -16.55 6.92 -13.72
C ASP A 89 -16.00 5.64 -14.36
N HIS A 90 -15.52 4.74 -13.51
CA HIS A 90 -14.99 3.44 -13.92
C HIS A 90 -16.14 2.43 -14.01
N SER A 91 -16.24 1.70 -15.11
CA SER A 91 -17.27 0.66 -15.31
C SER A 91 -16.95 -0.64 -14.57
N ASP A 92 -15.70 -0.83 -14.16
CA ASP A 92 -15.19 -2.01 -13.46
C ASP A 92 -14.05 -1.63 -12.49
N ASP A 93 -13.68 -2.53 -11.59
CA ASP A 93 -12.64 -2.32 -10.58
C ASP A 93 -11.22 -2.30 -11.20
N ILE A 94 -10.51 -1.19 -11.00
CA ILE A 94 -9.10 -1.05 -11.42
C ILE A 94 -8.18 -1.45 -10.28
N THR A 95 -7.45 -2.56 -10.47
CA THR A 95 -6.34 -2.98 -9.61
C THR A 95 -5.02 -2.87 -10.36
N LEU A 96 -4.05 -2.19 -9.76
CA LEU A 96 -2.68 -2.07 -10.28
C LEU A 96 -1.67 -2.38 -9.17
N LEU A 97 -0.67 -3.22 -9.48
CA LEU A 97 0.51 -3.41 -8.64
C LEU A 97 1.76 -3.20 -9.49
N VAL A 98 2.58 -2.23 -9.09
CA VAL A 98 3.85 -1.90 -9.75
C VAL A 98 4.99 -2.20 -8.80
N ALA A 99 5.87 -3.12 -9.18
CA ALA A 99 7.08 -3.43 -8.45
C ALA A 99 8.30 -3.04 -9.30
N LYS A 100 9.17 -2.17 -8.78
CA LYS A 100 10.46 -1.84 -9.41
C LYS A 100 11.57 -2.56 -8.63
N PHE A 101 12.41 -3.31 -9.32
CA PHE A 101 13.56 -3.96 -8.70
C PHE A 101 14.76 -3.02 -8.76
N GLU A 102 15.20 -2.47 -7.63
CA GLU A 102 16.34 -1.54 -7.60
C GLU A 102 17.71 -2.23 -7.53
N GLY A 103 17.73 -3.58 -7.58
CA GLY A 103 18.92 -4.38 -7.39
C GLY A 103 19.16 -4.75 -5.92
N MET A 104 20.11 -5.64 -5.68
CA MET A 104 20.55 -5.98 -4.33
C MET A 104 21.45 -4.85 -3.81
N PRO A 105 21.31 -4.42 -2.54
CA PRO A 105 22.23 -3.44 -1.97
C PRO A 105 23.66 -3.95 -2.09
N SER A 106 24.52 -3.19 -2.79
CA SER A 106 25.95 -3.48 -2.79
C SER A 106 26.51 -3.24 -1.39
N PRO A 107 27.37 -4.12 -0.85
CA PRO A 107 28.06 -3.84 0.40
C PRO A 107 28.95 -2.60 0.19
N VAL A 108 28.57 -1.49 0.80
CA VAL A 108 29.40 -0.28 0.87
C VAL A 108 30.58 -0.63 1.78
N ARG A 109 31.79 -0.59 1.21
CA ARG A 109 33.03 -0.64 2.00
C ARG A 109 33.31 0.77 2.49
N ASP A 110 33.31 1.00 3.80
CA ASP A 110 33.92 2.21 4.35
C ASP A 110 35.40 2.24 3.92
N GLU A 111 35.86 3.35 3.35
CA GLU A 111 37.30 3.59 3.30
C GLU A 111 37.79 3.77 4.75
N PRO A 112 38.90 3.13 5.14
CA PRO A 112 39.34 3.13 6.52
C PRO A 112 39.76 4.54 6.94
N GLU A 113 38.94 5.20 7.76
CA GLU A 113 39.37 6.38 8.49
C GLU A 113 40.27 5.93 9.65
N ASN A 114 41.56 6.22 9.52
CA ASN A 114 42.62 6.16 10.54
C ASN A 114 42.42 5.12 11.67
N GLY A 115 42.74 3.86 11.36
CA GLY A 115 43.16 2.88 12.37
C GLY A 115 42.06 2.29 13.25
N LYS A 116 40.78 2.57 13.00
CA LYS A 116 39.68 1.79 13.58
C LYS A 116 39.36 0.60 12.65
N PRO A 117 39.17 -0.63 13.17
CA PRO A 117 38.63 -1.70 12.36
C PRO A 117 37.29 -1.24 11.79
N ALA A 118 37.08 -1.42 10.49
CA ALA A 118 35.81 -1.10 9.84
C ALA A 118 34.69 -1.79 10.61
N SER A 119 33.87 -1.02 11.33
CA SER A 119 32.62 -1.55 11.85
C SER A 119 31.75 -1.77 10.62
N THR A 120 31.47 -3.02 10.30
CA THR A 120 30.44 -3.40 9.32
C THR A 120 29.07 -3.02 9.89
N ALA A 121 28.80 -1.71 10.00
CA ALA A 121 27.49 -1.19 10.32
C ALA A 121 26.72 -1.17 9.02
N PHE A 122 25.92 -2.20 8.80
CA PHE A 122 24.97 -2.22 7.72
C PHE A 122 24.02 -1.03 7.89
N VAL A 123 24.14 0.00 7.04
CA VAL A 123 22.98 0.85 6.76
C VAL A 123 22.10 0.01 5.85
N GLU A 124 21.31 -0.88 6.44
CA GLU A 124 20.33 -1.66 5.69
C GLU A 124 19.27 -0.68 5.17
N ASN A 125 19.37 -0.30 3.91
CA ASN A 125 18.23 0.24 3.18
C ASN A 125 17.23 -0.92 3.03
N ARG A 126 16.38 -1.14 4.05
CA ARG A 126 15.41 -2.24 4.10
C ARG A 126 14.21 -2.06 3.15
N GLY A 127 14.30 -1.08 2.23
CA GLY A 127 13.25 -0.74 1.27
C GLY A 127 12.05 -0.06 1.93
N GLU A 128 11.33 0.79 1.20
CA GLU A 128 10.02 1.30 1.61
C GLU A 128 8.93 0.57 0.81
N VAL A 129 7.87 0.12 1.46
CA VAL A 129 6.70 -0.45 0.77
C VAL A 129 5.61 0.60 0.74
N ARG A 130 5.10 0.94 -0.44
CA ARG A 130 3.96 1.83 -0.59
C ARG A 130 2.79 1.11 -1.24
N LEU A 131 1.62 1.24 -0.65
CA LEU A 131 0.35 0.76 -1.16
C LEU A 131 -0.54 1.96 -1.45
N SER A 132 -1.20 1.97 -2.61
CA SER A 132 -2.27 2.92 -2.91
C SER A 132 -3.54 2.10 -3.12
N ILE A 133 -4.49 2.21 -2.19
CA ILE A 133 -5.68 1.38 -2.15
C ILE A 133 -6.95 2.20 -2.36
N PRO A 134 -8.05 1.61 -2.85
CA PRO A 134 -9.36 2.24 -2.88
C PRO A 134 -9.80 2.71 -1.50
N SER A 135 -10.45 3.87 -1.42
CA SER A 135 -11.05 4.37 -0.18
C SER A 135 -12.39 3.70 0.13
N GLN A 136 -12.39 2.37 0.23
CA GLN A 136 -13.57 1.55 0.46
C GLN A 136 -13.30 0.52 1.57
N PRO A 137 -14.22 0.33 2.54
CA PRO A 137 -14.09 -0.71 3.56
C PRO A 137 -13.91 -2.10 2.94
N GLY A 138 -13.03 -2.90 3.53
CA GLY A 138 -12.54 -4.18 3.03
C GLY A 138 -11.13 -4.09 2.44
N TYR A 139 -10.74 -2.94 1.86
CA TYR A 139 -9.41 -2.76 1.27
C TYR A 139 -8.32 -2.48 2.32
N GLU A 140 -8.67 -2.05 3.54
CA GLU A 140 -7.73 -1.90 4.66
C GLU A 140 -6.95 -3.19 4.96
N LYS A 141 -7.55 -4.34 4.64
CA LYS A 141 -6.92 -5.66 4.80
C LYS A 141 -5.63 -5.81 4.01
N MET A 142 -5.51 -5.13 2.86
CA MET A 142 -4.29 -5.13 2.05
C MET A 142 -3.15 -4.43 2.79
N ALA A 143 -3.42 -3.27 3.38
CA ALA A 143 -2.45 -2.55 4.20
C ALA A 143 -2.10 -3.31 5.48
N MET A 144 -3.11 -3.90 6.12
CA MET A 144 -2.97 -4.71 7.33
C MET A 144 -2.03 -5.90 7.11
N GLU A 145 -2.26 -6.71 6.07
CA GLU A 145 -1.44 -7.90 5.84
C GLU A 145 -0.04 -7.54 5.34
N ALA A 146 0.12 -6.53 4.48
CA ALA A 146 1.46 -6.08 4.08
C ALA A 146 2.29 -5.58 5.27
N ALA A 147 1.68 -4.84 6.20
CA ALA A 147 2.35 -4.42 7.43
C ALA A 147 2.71 -5.61 8.31
N ALA A 148 1.81 -6.59 8.43
CA ALA A 148 2.02 -7.80 9.22
C ALA A 148 3.14 -8.68 8.65
N GLU A 149 3.14 -8.94 7.34
CA GLU A 149 4.17 -9.70 6.65
C GLU A 149 5.53 -9.02 6.81
N LEU A 150 5.60 -7.70 6.61
CA LEU A 150 6.85 -6.96 6.80
C LEU A 150 7.32 -7.04 8.25
N ALA A 151 6.43 -6.87 9.23
CA ALA A 151 6.78 -7.00 10.65
C ALA A 151 7.30 -8.43 10.98
N GLN A 152 6.68 -9.48 10.44
CA GLN A 152 7.16 -10.86 10.61
C GLN A 152 8.56 -11.04 10.00
N MET A 153 8.80 -10.55 8.78
CA MET A 153 10.12 -10.58 8.13
C MET A 153 11.18 -9.81 8.94
N LEU A 154 10.79 -8.73 9.62
CA LEU A 154 11.67 -7.97 10.51
C LEU A 154 11.91 -8.68 11.87
N GLY A 155 11.21 -9.77 12.16
CA GLY A 155 11.36 -10.54 13.40
C GLY A 155 10.57 -10.00 14.59
N PHE A 156 9.45 -9.31 14.36
CA PHE A 156 8.53 -8.91 15.43
C PHE A 156 7.90 -10.15 16.08
N ARG A 157 7.62 -10.07 17.40
CA ARG A 157 6.85 -11.11 18.10
C ARG A 157 5.42 -11.19 17.57
N ALA A 158 4.84 -12.39 17.51
CA ALA A 158 3.52 -12.62 16.94
C ALA A 158 2.43 -11.70 17.52
N GLU A 159 2.45 -11.48 18.84
CA GLU A 159 1.53 -10.56 19.52
C GLU A 159 1.62 -9.13 18.96
N ARG A 160 2.83 -8.63 18.69
CA ARG A 160 3.05 -7.30 18.11
C ARG A 160 2.60 -7.23 16.65
N VAL A 161 2.71 -8.32 15.92
CA VAL A 161 2.16 -8.41 14.57
C VAL A 161 0.63 -8.27 14.61
N GLU A 162 -0.05 -8.91 15.56
CA GLU A 162 -1.51 -8.74 15.73
C GLU A 162 -1.93 -7.34 16.20
N ASP A 163 -1.15 -6.75 17.12
CA ASP A 163 -1.34 -5.36 17.55
C ASP A 163 -1.22 -4.41 16.35
N LEU A 164 -0.21 -4.63 15.51
CA LEU A 164 0.04 -3.84 14.31
C LEU A 164 -1.11 -3.97 13.32
N ARG A 165 -1.61 -5.19 13.10
CA ARG A 165 -2.77 -5.41 12.22
C ARG A 165 -3.95 -4.56 12.64
N THR A 166 -4.26 -4.59 13.94
CA THR A 166 -5.39 -3.85 14.49
C THR A 166 -5.17 -2.34 14.36
N ALA A 167 -3.99 -1.83 14.73
CA ALA A 167 -3.69 -0.40 14.63
C ALA A 167 -3.73 0.11 13.18
N VAL A 168 -3.20 -0.66 12.21
CA VAL A 168 -3.22 -0.31 10.79
C VAL A 168 -4.63 -0.35 10.22
N ALA A 169 -5.44 -1.37 10.58
CA ALA A 169 -6.83 -1.47 10.15
C ALA A 169 -7.66 -0.28 10.65
N GLU A 170 -7.54 0.07 11.93
CA GLU A 170 -8.24 1.22 12.52
C GLU A 170 -7.79 2.55 11.89
N ALA A 171 -6.49 2.73 11.63
CA ALA A 171 -5.98 3.94 10.99
C ALA A 171 -6.50 4.08 9.54
N CYS A 172 -6.54 2.98 8.79
CA CYS A 172 -7.08 2.96 7.44
C CYS A 172 -8.60 3.22 7.42
N LEU A 173 -9.37 2.57 8.30
CA LEU A 173 -10.81 2.79 8.42
C LEU A 173 -11.12 4.24 8.81
N ASN A 174 -10.37 4.82 9.75
CA ASN A 174 -10.52 6.23 10.09
C ASN A 174 -10.27 7.14 8.88
N ALA A 175 -9.24 6.85 8.11
CA ALA A 175 -8.90 7.62 6.93
C ALA A 175 -9.97 7.47 5.80
N ILE A 176 -10.53 6.28 5.63
CA ILE A 176 -11.62 5.98 4.68
C ILE A 176 -12.92 6.68 5.09
N GLU A 177 -13.34 6.52 6.35
CA GLU A 177 -14.62 7.03 6.86
C GLU A 177 -14.60 8.53 7.11
N HIS A 178 -13.55 9.03 7.75
CA HIS A 178 -13.49 10.41 8.24
C HIS A 178 -12.67 11.32 7.34
N GLY A 179 -11.54 10.83 6.83
CA GLY A 179 -10.69 11.57 5.90
C GLY A 179 -11.39 11.76 4.56
N ASN A 180 -11.53 10.66 3.83
CA ASN A 180 -12.11 10.63 2.49
C ASN A 180 -13.65 10.65 2.47
N LYS A 181 -14.32 10.62 3.63
CA LYS A 181 -15.79 10.69 3.75
C LYS A 181 -16.51 9.60 2.95
N LEU A 182 -15.94 8.40 2.89
CA LEU A 182 -16.43 7.29 2.08
C LEU A 182 -16.56 7.60 0.57
N ASN A 183 -15.82 8.61 0.08
CA ASN A 183 -15.75 8.87 -1.34
C ASN A 183 -14.87 7.81 -2.01
N GLN A 184 -15.51 6.88 -2.71
CA GLN A 184 -14.85 5.76 -3.40
C GLN A 184 -13.91 6.21 -4.52
N MET A 185 -14.08 7.44 -5.01
CA MET A 185 -13.16 8.05 -6.00
C MET A 185 -11.81 8.46 -5.39
N ASN A 186 -11.73 8.58 -4.05
CA ASN A 186 -10.48 8.88 -3.39
C ASN A 186 -9.66 7.60 -3.17
N ARG A 187 -8.34 7.78 -3.09
CA ARG A 187 -7.39 6.72 -2.71
C ARG A 187 -6.92 6.94 -1.27
N LEU A 188 -6.39 5.86 -0.71
CA LEU A 188 -5.65 5.88 0.53
C LEU A 188 -4.22 5.42 0.25
N ASP A 189 -3.23 6.25 0.57
CA ASP A 189 -1.82 5.89 0.44
C ASP A 189 -1.28 5.39 1.79
N VAL A 190 -0.71 4.20 1.81
CA VAL A 190 -0.10 3.59 2.99
C VAL A 190 1.39 3.33 2.74
N LEU A 191 2.25 3.95 3.55
CA LEU A 191 3.71 3.84 3.45
C LEU A 191 4.23 3.04 4.65
N LEU A 192 4.94 1.95 4.39
CA LEU A 192 5.59 1.10 5.37
C LEU A 192 7.10 1.30 5.28
N LYS A 193 7.68 1.83 6.36
CA LYS A 193 9.09 2.21 6.47
C LYS A 193 9.76 1.33 7.52
N PRO A 194 10.35 0.20 7.12
CA PRO A 194 11.11 -0.65 8.02
C PRO A 194 12.41 0.04 8.44
N ALA A 195 12.77 -0.13 9.70
CA ALA A 195 14.07 0.22 10.26
C ALA A 195 14.65 -0.97 11.01
N ALA A 196 15.88 -0.84 11.50
CA ALA A 196 16.59 -1.93 12.18
C ALA A 196 15.76 -2.55 13.33
N ASN A 197 15.07 -1.73 14.13
CA ASN A 197 14.32 -2.17 15.31
C ASN A 197 12.87 -1.67 15.38
N SER A 198 12.35 -1.13 14.28
CA SER A 198 10.99 -0.57 14.25
C SER A 198 10.37 -0.66 12.86
N LEU A 199 9.06 -0.50 12.80
CA LEU A 199 8.30 -0.31 11.58
C LEU A 199 7.43 0.93 11.75
N THR A 200 7.57 1.87 10.82
CA THR A 200 6.72 3.06 10.75
C THR A 200 5.70 2.87 9.63
N VAL A 201 4.43 3.06 9.93
CA VAL A 201 3.31 3.04 8.98
C VAL A 201 2.75 4.44 8.88
N GLN A 202 2.65 4.98 7.66
CA GLN A 202 1.97 6.26 7.42
C GLN A 202 0.74 6.01 6.57
N VAL A 203 -0.43 6.38 7.08
CA VAL A 203 -1.70 6.34 6.36
C VAL A 203 -2.05 7.77 5.94
N ILE A 204 -2.16 7.99 4.64
CA ILE A 204 -2.32 9.30 4.01
C ILE A 204 -3.66 9.33 3.27
N ASP A 205 -4.50 10.30 3.62
CA ASP A 205 -5.79 10.54 2.98
C ASP A 205 -5.92 11.96 2.43
N ASN A 206 -6.69 12.10 1.35
CA ASN A 206 -6.97 13.38 0.69
C ASN A 206 -8.07 14.19 1.40
N GLY A 207 -8.43 13.81 2.63
CA GLY A 207 -9.45 14.46 3.43
C GLY A 207 -9.01 15.77 4.06
N SER A 208 -9.99 16.49 4.61
CA SER A 208 -9.74 17.69 5.43
C SER A 208 -9.20 17.38 6.83
N GLY A 209 -8.88 16.11 7.11
CA GLY A 209 -8.63 15.59 8.45
C GLY A 209 -9.89 15.52 9.33
N PHE A 210 -9.74 14.95 10.52
CA PHE A 210 -10.73 15.02 11.59
C PHE A 210 -10.22 15.93 12.72
N ALA A 211 -11.11 16.72 13.32
CA ALA A 211 -10.75 17.48 14.51
C ALA A 211 -10.58 16.49 15.68
N LEU A 212 -9.35 16.33 16.17
CA LEU A 212 -9.08 15.71 17.46
C LEU A 212 -9.81 16.53 18.53
N LYS A 213 -11.00 16.08 18.92
CA LYS A 213 -11.63 16.63 20.12
C LYS A 213 -10.84 16.13 21.32
N PRO A 214 -10.54 16.98 22.32
CA PRO A 214 -9.94 16.53 23.57
C PRO A 214 -10.76 15.36 24.11
N GLN A 215 -10.11 14.21 24.26
CA GLN A 215 -10.77 12.98 24.71
C GLN A 215 -11.32 13.24 26.13
N HIS A 216 -12.64 13.16 26.28
CA HIS A 216 -13.21 12.77 27.58
C HIS A 216 -12.80 11.31 27.82
N GLU A 217 -12.51 10.94 29.07
CA GLU A 217 -12.23 9.55 29.45
C GLU A 217 -13.23 8.60 28.79
N ILE A 218 -12.75 7.80 27.86
CA ILE A 218 -13.52 6.76 27.18
C ILE A 218 -13.78 5.68 28.24
N SER A 219 -15.01 5.54 28.72
CA SER A 219 -15.38 4.38 29.55
C SER A 219 -15.49 3.15 28.65
N LEU A 220 -14.44 2.33 28.67
CA LEU A 220 -14.41 1.07 27.95
C LEU A 220 -15.56 0.16 28.38
N GLU A 221 -15.92 0.15 29.66
CA GLU A 221 -17.00 -0.70 30.17
C GLU A 221 -18.35 -0.39 29.52
N ARG A 222 -18.68 0.90 29.33
CA ARG A 222 -19.97 1.32 28.75
C ARG A 222 -20.07 1.05 27.25
N LYS A 223 -18.95 1.11 26.53
CA LYS A 223 -18.92 0.76 25.10
C LYS A 223 -19.02 -0.75 24.90
N ILE A 224 -18.36 -1.54 25.75
CA ILE A 224 -18.42 -3.01 25.71
C ILE A 224 -19.81 -3.52 26.12
N SER A 225 -20.48 -2.86 27.08
CA SER A 225 -21.85 -3.20 27.47
C SER A 225 -22.93 -2.76 26.46
N GLY A 226 -22.55 -2.01 25.42
CA GLY A 226 -23.46 -1.49 24.39
C GLY A 226 -24.27 -0.26 24.82
N GLU A 227 -23.97 0.32 25.99
CA GLU A 227 -24.59 1.57 26.48
C GLU A 227 -24.15 2.80 25.66
N GLU A 228 -22.96 2.74 25.05
CA GLU A 228 -22.42 3.79 24.19
C GLU A 228 -21.96 3.26 22.84
N SER A 229 -22.01 4.12 21.81
CA SER A 229 -21.51 3.80 20.47
C SER A 229 -20.04 3.39 20.51
N THR A 230 -19.66 2.38 19.71
CA THR A 230 -18.26 1.93 19.53
C THR A 230 -17.37 3.00 18.87
N ARG A 231 -17.96 4.10 18.39
CA ARG A 231 -17.23 5.24 17.81
C ARG A 231 -16.21 5.81 18.79
N GLY A 232 -14.99 6.04 18.31
CA GLY A 232 -13.86 6.50 19.13
C GLY A 232 -13.03 5.40 19.79
N LEU A 233 -13.45 4.13 19.71
CA LEU A 233 -12.64 3.00 20.18
C LEU A 233 -11.39 2.81 19.32
N GLY A 234 -11.47 3.04 18.01
CA GLY A 234 -10.36 2.86 17.08
C GLY A 234 -9.12 3.70 17.42
N LEU A 235 -9.30 5.01 17.67
CA LEU A 235 -8.21 5.89 18.09
C LEU A 235 -7.61 5.46 19.43
N PHE A 236 -8.45 5.05 20.38
CA PHE A 236 -7.99 4.51 21.67
C PHE A 236 -7.15 3.25 21.49
N LEU A 237 -7.57 2.32 20.61
CA LEU A 237 -6.81 1.11 20.30
C LEU A 237 -5.46 1.46 19.68
N ILE A 238 -5.43 2.36 18.69
CA ILE A 238 -4.19 2.81 18.07
C ILE A 238 -3.21 3.38 19.11
N GLU A 239 -3.68 4.25 20.02
CA GLU A 239 -2.86 4.85 21.08
C GLU A 239 -2.37 3.84 22.13
N LYS A 240 -3.07 2.71 22.32
CA LYS A 240 -2.66 1.65 23.25
C LYS A 240 -1.73 0.62 22.63
N LEU A 241 -1.87 0.37 21.33
CA LEU A 241 -1.14 -0.69 20.63
C LEU A 241 0.18 -0.19 20.03
N MET A 242 0.28 1.10 19.67
CA MET A 242 1.48 1.67 19.05
C MET A 242 2.37 2.40 20.07
N ASP A 243 3.70 2.37 19.89
CA ASP A 243 4.62 3.11 20.78
C ASP A 243 4.61 4.62 20.49
N HIS A 244 4.34 4.98 19.24
CA HIS A 244 4.24 6.37 18.83
C HIS A 244 3.16 6.56 17.77
N VAL A 245 2.36 7.60 17.96
CA VAL A 245 1.24 7.97 17.09
C VAL A 245 1.29 9.49 16.88
N GLU A 246 1.23 9.91 15.64
CA GLU A 246 1.21 11.31 15.24
C GLU A 246 0.17 11.55 14.16
N TYR A 247 -0.62 12.61 14.30
CA TYR A 247 -1.60 13.06 13.32
C TYR A 247 -1.19 14.43 12.79
N LYS A 248 -1.02 14.56 11.48
CA LYS A 248 -0.63 15.82 10.82
C LYS A 248 -1.56 16.11 9.65
N VAL A 249 -1.82 17.39 9.40
CA VAL A 249 -2.39 17.85 8.14
C VAL A 249 -1.29 18.57 7.38
N LEU A 250 -0.90 18.03 6.23
CA LEU A 250 0.14 18.57 5.37
C LEU A 250 -0.51 19.21 4.13
N PRO A 251 -0.15 20.46 3.77
CA PRO A 251 -0.81 21.19 2.68
C PRO A 251 -0.84 20.46 1.33
N GLU A 252 0.15 19.61 1.05
CA GLU A 252 0.28 18.89 -0.24
C GLU A 252 -0.11 17.40 -0.18
N LEU A 253 -0.15 16.80 1.03
CA LEU A 253 -0.39 15.37 1.21
C LEU A 253 -1.72 15.05 1.90
N GLY A 254 -2.47 16.08 2.33
CA GLY A 254 -3.70 15.88 3.08
C GLY A 254 -3.43 15.48 4.54
N HIS A 255 -4.27 14.62 5.10
CA HIS A 255 -4.12 14.16 6.47
C HIS A 255 -3.23 12.90 6.53
N VAL A 256 -2.26 12.91 7.44
CA VAL A 256 -1.25 11.88 7.62
C VAL A 256 -1.32 11.36 9.05
N THR A 257 -1.68 10.10 9.20
CA THR A 257 -1.57 9.35 10.45
C THR A 257 -0.28 8.55 10.41
N THR A 258 0.69 8.90 11.25
CA THR A 258 1.95 8.17 11.40
C THR A 258 1.90 7.33 12.66
N LEU A 259 2.06 6.02 12.47
CA LEU A 259 2.16 5.04 13.54
C LEU A 259 3.56 4.46 13.52
N ARG A 260 4.22 4.34 14.67
CA ARG A 260 5.49 3.63 14.77
C ARG A 260 5.40 2.57 15.86
N MET A 261 5.86 1.38 15.48
CA MET A 261 5.97 0.22 16.36
C MET A 261 7.42 -0.23 16.46
N ASP A 262 7.94 -0.29 17.68
CA ASP A 262 9.23 -0.89 18.00
C ASP A 262 9.06 -2.40 18.25
N LYS A 263 10.11 -3.18 17.97
CA LYS A 263 10.10 -4.67 18.07
C LYS A 263 9.87 -5.23 19.48
N ASN A 264 9.97 -4.37 20.50
CA ASN A 264 10.13 -4.71 21.91
C ASN A 264 9.09 -5.72 22.46
#